data_AF-A0A1Q9DA55-F1
#
_entry.id   AF-A0A1Q9DA55-F1
#
_cell.length_a   1.000
_cell.length_b   1.000
_cell.length_c   1.000
_cell.angle_alpha   90.00
_cell.angle_beta   90.00
_cell.angle_gamma   90.00
#
_symmetry.space_group_name_H-M   'P 1'
#
loop_
_entity.id
_entity.type
_entity.pdbx_description
1 polymer ?
#
loop_
_entity_poly.entity_id
_entity_poly.type
_entity_poly.pdbx_seq_one_letter_code
_entity_poly.pdbx_strand_id
1 'polypeptide(L)'
;MTLAMARSRGMLPLCCLGLGLWSFLAWDADFLVPRPAFPGAAEAGLSRASGAPRRAFPLEKLVSAKKRKRLASLGTSSVLSYLLLKFLKHSIINAVAWYLTAKRLGVSPLQKWPTFLATYAAVYVASTPLQPAKWAVIVAMSPVLDRTMEKISARMGWSKQTTAGAILLGISALGAIVWMLGVLVAGSLARVSIW
;
A
#
# COMPACT_ATOMS: atom_id res chain seq x y z
N MET A 1 -22.17 -29.87 -42.51
CA MET A 1 -23.07 -30.42 -41.46
C MET A 1 -22.16 -31.12 -40.46
N THR A 2 -21.99 -30.75 -39.19
CA THR A 2 -22.80 -29.92 -38.28
C THR A 2 -21.92 -29.60 -37.06
N LEU A 3 -21.85 -28.31 -36.69
CA LEU A 3 -21.74 -27.76 -35.33
C LEU A 3 -20.76 -28.38 -34.30
N ALA A 4 -19.64 -27.68 -34.03
CA ALA A 4 -19.04 -27.62 -32.68
C ALA A 4 -18.13 -26.37 -32.53
N MET A 5 -18.69 -25.18 -32.77
CA MET A 5 -18.05 -23.91 -32.46
C MET A 5 -18.61 -23.40 -31.13
N ALA A 6 -18.00 -23.85 -30.02
CA ALA A 6 -18.38 -23.45 -28.67
C ALA A 6 -18.00 -21.98 -28.43
N ARG A 7 -19.00 -21.12 -28.58
CA ARG A 7 -18.98 -19.68 -28.38
C ARG A 7 -18.99 -19.35 -26.88
N SER A 8 -17.84 -19.42 -26.22
CA SER A 8 -17.63 -18.79 -24.91
C SER A 8 -17.33 -17.30 -25.12
N ARG A 9 -18.39 -16.49 -25.23
CA ARG A 9 -18.30 -15.02 -25.21
C ARG A 9 -19.26 -14.50 -24.15
N GLY A 10 -18.71 -13.84 -23.14
CA GLY A 10 -19.36 -12.64 -22.60
C GLY A 10 -19.85 -12.63 -21.15
N MET A 11 -19.19 -13.29 -20.19
CA MET A 11 -19.63 -13.20 -18.78
C MET A 11 -18.54 -13.01 -17.72
N LEU A 12 -17.46 -12.28 -18.03
CA LEU A 12 -16.49 -11.89 -17.01
C LEU A 12 -15.91 -10.48 -17.29
N PRO A 13 -16.48 -9.42 -16.69
CA PRO A 13 -15.58 -8.42 -16.11
C PRO A 13 -15.96 -7.97 -14.69
N LEU A 14 -17.14 -8.34 -14.16
CA LEU A 14 -17.60 -7.84 -12.86
C LEU A 14 -17.14 -8.66 -11.65
N CYS A 15 -16.98 -9.99 -11.77
CA CYS A 15 -16.49 -10.81 -10.66
C CYS A 15 -15.00 -10.59 -10.33
N CYS A 16 -14.18 -10.14 -11.30
CA CYS A 16 -12.75 -9.96 -11.08
C CYS A 16 -12.43 -8.73 -10.20
N LEU A 17 -13.28 -7.70 -10.20
CA LEU A 17 -13.08 -6.52 -9.37
C LEU A 17 -13.33 -6.81 -7.87
N GLY A 18 -14.30 -7.68 -7.55
CA GLY A 18 -14.60 -8.08 -6.17
C GLY A 18 -13.54 -8.99 -5.55
N LEU A 19 -13.04 -9.96 -6.31
CA LEU A 19 -11.96 -10.86 -5.87
C LEU A 19 -10.62 -10.12 -5.70
N GLY A 20 -10.34 -9.12 -6.54
CA GLY A 20 -9.16 -8.27 -6.39
C GLY A 20 -9.13 -7.55 -5.04
N LEU A 21 -10.26 -6.98 -4.59
CA LEU A 21 -10.34 -6.28 -3.32
C LEU A 21 -10.25 -7.24 -2.11
N TRP A 22 -10.82 -8.44 -2.23
CA TRP A 22 -10.79 -9.44 -1.15
C TRP A 22 -9.43 -10.14 -1.00
N SER A 23 -8.77 -10.50 -2.10
CA SER A 23 -7.38 -10.98 -2.05
C SER A 23 -6.40 -9.88 -1.60
N PHE A 24 -6.69 -8.62 -1.92
CA PHE A 24 -5.93 -7.46 -1.46
C PHE A 24 -6.08 -7.18 0.05
N LEU A 25 -7.26 -7.48 0.62
CA LEU A 25 -7.53 -7.44 2.07
C LEU A 25 -6.97 -8.67 2.78
N ALA A 26 -7.11 -9.87 2.21
CA ALA A 26 -6.63 -11.13 2.79
C ALA A 26 -5.09 -11.21 2.86
N TRP A 27 -4.38 -10.69 1.85
CA TRP A 27 -2.91 -10.59 1.88
C TRP A 27 -2.40 -9.57 2.91
N ASP A 28 -3.22 -8.58 3.30
CA ASP A 28 -2.86 -7.56 4.31
C ASP A 28 -3.16 -8.02 5.75
N ALA A 29 -3.95 -9.09 5.92
CA ALA A 29 -4.31 -9.62 7.24
C ALA A 29 -3.08 -10.13 8.02
N ASP A 30 -2.06 -10.63 7.33
CA ASP A 30 -0.77 -11.02 7.93
C ASP A 30 0.01 -9.84 8.54
N PHE A 31 -0.33 -8.60 8.15
CA PHE A 31 0.35 -7.38 8.61
C PHE A 31 -0.41 -6.66 9.75
N LEU A 32 -1.70 -6.97 9.93
CA LEU A 32 -2.47 -6.53 11.10
C LEU A 32 -2.05 -7.24 12.39
N VAL A 33 -1.22 -8.29 12.30
CA VAL A 33 -0.46 -8.79 13.44
C VAL A 33 0.67 -7.79 13.70
N PRO A 34 0.64 -7.01 14.79
CA PRO A 34 1.69 -6.07 15.10
C PRO A 34 2.97 -6.85 15.34
N ARG A 35 3.84 -6.92 14.32
CA ARG A 35 5.21 -7.36 14.56
C ARG A 35 5.86 -6.28 15.41
N PRO A 36 6.40 -6.62 16.60
CA PRO A 36 7.06 -5.65 17.45
C PRO A 36 8.10 -4.90 16.61
N ALA A 37 8.05 -3.58 16.72
CA ALA A 37 8.87 -2.66 15.96
C ALA A 37 10.32 -3.13 15.87
N PHE A 38 10.88 -3.06 14.66
CA PHE A 38 12.29 -3.27 14.33
C PHE A 38 13.24 -3.07 15.53
N PRO A 39 13.90 -4.14 16.01
CA PRO A 39 14.98 -4.03 17.00
C PRO A 39 16.27 -3.56 16.30
N GLY A 40 16.28 -2.36 15.72
CA GLY A 40 17.41 -1.96 14.86
C GLY A 40 17.74 -0.48 14.72
N ALA A 41 16.91 0.46 15.20
CA ALA A 41 17.23 1.89 15.13
C ALA A 41 17.88 2.46 16.40
N ALA A 42 18.11 1.63 17.42
CA ALA A 42 18.75 2.02 18.68
C ALA A 42 20.13 1.35 18.90
N GLU A 43 20.64 0.58 17.93
CA GLU A 43 21.93 -0.12 18.03
C GLU A 43 23.04 0.53 17.18
N ALA A 44 22.91 1.82 16.87
CA ALA A 44 24.03 2.62 16.35
C ALA A 44 24.71 3.35 17.51
N GLY A 45 25.58 2.62 18.23
CA GLY A 45 26.53 3.21 19.17
C GLY A 45 26.30 2.83 20.63
N LEU A 46 26.74 1.64 21.02
CA LEU A 46 27.58 1.43 22.21
C LEU A 46 27.85 -0.07 22.38
N SER A 47 28.77 -0.60 21.57
CA SER A 47 29.49 -1.82 21.96
C SER A 47 30.85 -1.39 22.53
N ARG A 48 31.11 -1.80 23.78
CA ARG A 48 32.33 -1.63 24.59
C ARG A 48 32.49 -0.27 25.31
N ALA A 49 32.25 -0.23 26.62
CA ALA A 49 33.24 -0.63 27.63
C ALA A 49 32.76 -0.36 29.07
N SER A 50 33.16 -1.27 29.96
CA SER A 50 33.35 -1.10 31.40
C SER A 50 32.12 -1.12 32.32
N GLY A 51 32.19 -2.04 33.29
CA GLY A 51 31.16 -2.32 34.28
C GLY A 51 30.93 -1.14 35.22
N ALA A 52 29.66 -0.76 35.36
CA ALA A 52 29.19 0.10 36.42
C ALA A 52 27.86 -0.44 36.95
N PRO A 53 27.60 -0.37 38.27
CA PRO A 53 26.42 -0.97 38.89
C PRO A 53 25.15 -0.35 38.32
N ARG A 54 24.26 -1.23 37.82
CA ARG A 54 22.91 -0.90 37.33
C ARG A 54 22.13 -0.18 38.43
N ARG A 55 22.20 1.15 38.46
CA ARG A 55 21.09 1.95 38.97
C ARG A 55 19.99 1.88 37.94
N ALA A 56 19.07 0.95 38.16
CA ALA A 56 17.84 0.81 37.39
C ALA A 56 17.05 2.12 37.48
N PHE A 57 17.30 3.05 36.57
CA PHE A 57 16.39 4.17 36.37
C PHE A 57 15.09 3.60 35.81
N PRO A 58 13.94 3.82 36.47
CA PRO A 58 12.65 3.32 36.01
C PRO A 58 12.13 4.18 34.83
N LEU A 59 12.90 4.25 33.74
CA LEU A 59 12.49 4.90 32.48
C LEU A 59 11.49 4.05 31.68
N GLU A 60 11.42 2.75 31.97
CA GLU A 60 10.51 1.81 31.28
C GLU A 60 9.03 2.10 31.59
N LYS A 61 8.71 2.59 32.80
CA LYS A 61 7.32 2.87 33.19
C LYS A 61 6.80 4.23 32.71
N LEU A 62 7.67 5.22 32.47
CA LEU A 62 7.27 6.56 32.02
C LEU A 62 7.15 6.69 30.49
N VAL A 63 7.96 5.93 29.76
CA VAL A 63 7.87 5.84 28.29
C VAL A 63 6.61 5.07 27.84
N SER A 64 6.03 4.24 28.71
CA SER A 64 5.13 3.17 28.28
C SER A 64 3.64 3.55 28.26
N ALA A 65 3.14 4.46 29.12
CA ALA A 65 1.72 4.85 29.09
C ALA A 65 1.43 6.05 28.17
N LYS A 66 2.30 7.07 28.18
CA LYS A 66 2.15 8.29 27.36
C LYS A 66 2.44 8.02 25.88
N LYS A 67 3.43 7.19 25.55
CA LYS A 67 3.66 6.78 24.14
C LYS A 67 2.57 5.84 23.64
N ARG A 68 2.06 4.91 24.45
CA ARG A 68 0.91 4.06 24.05
C ARG A 68 -0.36 4.87 23.78
N LYS A 69 -0.64 5.91 24.58
CA LYS A 69 -1.73 6.87 24.28
C LYS A 69 -1.47 7.68 23.01
N ARG A 70 -0.21 8.09 22.73
CA ARG A 70 0.16 8.73 21.46
C ARG A 70 0.08 7.79 20.24
N LEU A 71 0.42 6.52 20.39
CA LEU A 71 0.29 5.50 19.35
C LEU A 71 -1.19 5.15 19.10
N ALA A 72 -2.02 5.10 20.15
CA ALA A 72 -3.46 4.95 20.02
C ALA A 72 -4.11 6.18 19.36
N SER A 73 -3.63 7.39 19.65
CA SER A 73 -4.10 8.61 18.98
C SER A 73 -3.57 8.78 17.56
N LEU A 74 -2.43 8.18 17.23
CA LEU A 74 -1.90 8.10 15.85
C LEU A 74 -2.63 7.05 15.01
N GLY A 75 -3.47 6.20 15.61
CA GLY A 75 -3.98 4.99 14.97
C GLY A 75 -4.68 5.23 13.64
N THR A 76 -5.57 6.22 13.55
CA THR A 76 -6.36 6.43 12.33
C THR A 76 -5.55 7.14 11.22
N SER A 77 -4.74 8.15 11.56
CA SER A 77 -3.97 8.90 10.58
C SER A 77 -2.76 8.12 10.05
N SER A 78 -2.12 7.33 10.90
CA SER A 78 -1.05 6.41 10.48
C SER A 78 -1.58 5.32 9.55
N VAL A 79 -2.76 4.75 9.84
CA VAL A 79 -3.42 3.78 8.95
C VAL A 79 -3.79 4.43 7.61
N LEU A 80 -4.35 5.64 7.61
CA LEU A 80 -4.64 6.37 6.38
C LEU A 80 -3.37 6.65 5.55
N SER A 81 -2.30 7.09 6.21
CA SER A 81 -0.99 7.33 5.57
C SER A 81 -0.46 6.07 4.93
N TYR A 82 -0.54 4.95 5.65
CA TYR A 82 -0.14 3.63 5.16
C TYR A 82 -0.94 3.21 3.93
N LEU A 83 -2.27 3.35 3.96
CA LEU A 83 -3.14 2.98 2.86
C LEU A 83 -2.85 3.82 1.61
N LEU A 84 -2.64 5.13 1.76
CA LEU A 84 -2.25 6.00 0.66
C LEU A 84 -0.96 5.53 -0.02
N LEU A 85 0.10 5.27 0.78
CA LEU A 85 1.36 4.77 0.24
C LEU A 85 1.21 3.38 -0.38
N LYS A 86 0.35 2.52 0.19
CA LYS A 86 0.07 1.19 -0.32
C LYS A 86 -0.55 1.25 -1.71
N PHE A 87 -1.58 2.08 -1.91
CA PHE A 87 -2.19 2.28 -3.23
C PHE A 87 -1.18 2.85 -4.24
N LEU A 88 -0.38 3.83 -3.84
CA LEU A 88 0.62 4.43 -4.71
C LEU A 88 1.70 3.42 -5.14
N LYS A 89 2.26 2.67 -4.18
CA LYS A 89 3.24 1.60 -4.47
C LYS A 89 2.66 0.58 -5.44
N HIS A 90 1.45 0.11 -5.17
CA HIS A 90 0.82 -0.94 -5.96
C HIS A 90 0.52 -0.45 -7.39
N SER A 91 0.05 0.79 -7.52
CA SER A 91 -0.20 1.42 -8.81
C SER A 91 1.08 1.54 -9.66
N ILE A 92 2.19 1.99 -9.06
CA ILE A 92 3.48 2.11 -9.75
C ILE A 92 4.00 0.75 -10.20
N ILE A 93 4.02 -0.25 -9.30
CA ILE A 93 4.48 -1.61 -9.64
C ILE A 93 3.64 -2.20 -10.75
N ASN A 94 2.32 -2.05 -10.68
CA ASN A 94 1.41 -2.54 -11.69
C ASN A 94 1.64 -1.87 -13.06
N ALA A 95 1.79 -0.54 -13.10
CA ALA A 95 2.06 0.20 -14.33
C ALA A 95 3.41 -0.20 -14.97
N VAL A 96 4.45 -0.38 -14.15
CA VAL A 96 5.77 -0.83 -14.62
C VAL A 96 5.69 -2.26 -15.15
N ALA A 97 5.04 -3.18 -14.43
CA ALA A 97 4.85 -4.55 -14.89
C ALA A 97 4.08 -4.59 -16.21
N TRP A 98 3.02 -3.78 -16.34
CA TRP A 98 2.23 -3.67 -17.55
C TRP A 98 3.07 -3.21 -18.74
N TYR A 99 3.84 -2.13 -18.56
CA TYR A 99 4.74 -1.61 -19.58
C TYR A 99 5.79 -2.64 -20.01
N LEU A 100 6.43 -3.33 -19.05
CA LEU A 100 7.46 -4.33 -19.34
C LEU A 100 6.90 -5.52 -20.13
N THR A 101 5.73 -6.03 -19.75
CA THR A 101 5.08 -7.13 -20.46
C THR A 101 4.63 -6.71 -21.86
N ALA A 102 4.00 -5.54 -22.00
CA ALA A 102 3.56 -5.03 -23.29
C ALA A 102 4.74 -4.80 -24.25
N LYS A 103 5.84 -4.20 -23.75
CA LYS A 103 7.05 -3.96 -24.55
C LYS A 103 7.74 -5.25 -24.99
N ARG A 104 7.73 -6.30 -24.17
CA ARG A 104 8.39 -7.58 -24.48
C ARG A 104 7.59 -8.42 -25.47
N LEU A 105 6.27 -8.45 -25.35
CA LEU A 105 5.42 -9.34 -26.14
C LEU A 105 4.81 -8.67 -27.37
N GLY A 106 4.74 -7.33 -27.41
CA GLY A 106 4.07 -6.59 -28.48
C GLY A 106 2.54 -6.78 -28.52
N VAL A 107 1.97 -7.47 -27.54
CA VAL A 107 0.53 -7.72 -27.39
C VAL A 107 0.04 -7.28 -26.02
N SER A 108 -1.27 -7.08 -25.90
CA SER A 108 -1.89 -6.66 -24.63
C SER A 108 -1.60 -7.70 -23.53
N PRO A 109 -1.15 -7.29 -22.33
CA PRO A 109 -0.89 -8.19 -21.20
C PRO A 109 -2.10 -9.06 -20.83
N LEU A 110 -3.31 -8.60 -21.15
CA LEU A 110 -4.55 -9.35 -20.93
C LEU A 110 -4.59 -10.68 -21.70
N GLN A 111 -3.94 -10.78 -22.85
CA GLN A 111 -3.89 -12.01 -23.65
C GLN A 111 -2.92 -13.05 -23.07
N LYS A 112 -1.92 -12.60 -22.29
CA LYS A 112 -0.86 -13.44 -21.71
C LYS A 112 -0.71 -13.16 -20.21
N TRP A 113 -1.80 -13.37 -19.50
CA TRP A 113 -1.90 -13.16 -18.05
C TRP A 113 -0.79 -13.82 -17.21
N PRO A 114 -0.35 -15.07 -17.49
CA PRO A 114 0.71 -15.70 -16.68
C PRO A 114 2.05 -14.95 -16.75
N THR A 115 2.40 -14.45 -17.94
CA THR A 115 3.65 -13.69 -18.15
C THR A 115 3.60 -12.33 -17.45
N PHE A 116 2.43 -11.70 -17.44
CA PHE A 116 2.21 -10.47 -16.70
C PHE A 116 2.41 -10.69 -15.19
N LEU A 117 1.79 -11.73 -14.62
CA LEU A 117 1.94 -12.06 -13.20
C LEU A 117 3.39 -12.37 -12.82
N ALA A 118 4.11 -13.11 -13.67
CA ALA A 118 5.53 -13.39 -13.44
C ALA A 118 6.38 -12.11 -13.42
N THR A 119 6.12 -11.19 -14.36
CA THR A 119 6.79 -9.89 -14.42
C THR A 119 6.45 -9.03 -13.21
N TYR A 120 5.17 -8.99 -12.85
CA TYR A 120 4.69 -8.28 -11.67
C TYR A 120 5.33 -8.80 -10.38
N ALA A 121 5.41 -10.12 -10.19
CA ALA A 121 6.07 -10.74 -9.05
C ALA A 121 7.55 -10.37 -8.98
N ALA A 122 8.26 -10.39 -10.11
CA ALA A 122 9.67 -10.00 -10.18
C ALA A 122 9.88 -8.54 -9.78
N VAL A 123 9.08 -7.60 -10.32
CA VAL A 123 9.15 -6.17 -9.95
C VAL A 123 8.77 -5.97 -8.49
N TYR A 124 7.80 -6.73 -7.98
CA TYR A 124 7.39 -6.69 -6.59
C TYR A 124 8.52 -7.11 -5.64
N VAL A 125 9.21 -8.22 -5.92
CA VAL A 125 10.37 -8.67 -5.15
C VAL A 125 11.52 -7.65 -5.25
N ALA A 126 11.76 -7.08 -6.43
CA ALA A 126 12.75 -6.02 -6.60
C ALA A 126 12.42 -4.75 -5.78
N SER A 127 11.15 -4.52 -5.43
CA SER A 127 10.72 -3.39 -4.59
C SER A 127 10.93 -3.62 -3.08
N THR A 128 11.39 -4.80 -2.66
CA THR A 128 11.58 -5.12 -1.24
C THR A 128 12.59 -4.23 -0.51
N PRO A 129 13.69 -3.75 -1.11
CA PRO A 129 14.62 -2.84 -0.44
C PRO A 129 14.04 -1.44 -0.15
N LEU A 130 12.96 -1.05 -0.81
CA LEU A 130 12.27 0.23 -0.59
C LEU A 130 11.35 0.22 0.65
N GLN A 131 11.17 -0.94 1.28
CA GLN A 131 10.32 -1.08 2.46
C GLN A 131 10.72 -0.19 3.66
N PRO A 132 12.00 -0.05 4.07
CA PRO A 132 12.38 0.88 5.12
C PRO A 132 12.07 2.33 4.77
N ALA A 133 12.29 2.74 3.52
CA ALA A 133 11.96 4.09 3.05
C ALA A 133 10.45 4.37 3.16
N LYS A 134 9.61 3.38 2.86
CA LYS A 134 8.14 3.48 3.02
C LYS A 134 7.77 3.88 4.46
N TRP A 135 8.41 3.30 5.46
CA TRP A 135 8.12 3.60 6.87
C TRP A 135 8.51 5.02 7.25
N ALA A 136 9.68 5.49 6.79
CA ALA A 136 10.10 6.88 7.00
C ALA A 136 9.07 7.87 6.43
N VAL A 137 8.56 7.59 5.23
CA VAL A 137 7.55 8.43 4.57
C VAL A 137 6.22 8.40 5.34
N ILE A 138 5.77 7.24 5.84
CA ILE A 138 4.54 7.15 6.65
C ILE A 138 4.63 8.02 7.91
N VAL A 139 5.76 7.94 8.62
CA VAL A 139 5.99 8.73 9.83
C VAL A 139 6.01 10.22 9.49
N ALA A 140 6.65 10.60 8.38
CA ALA A 140 6.69 11.99 7.92
C ALA A 140 5.33 12.52 7.44
N MET A 141 4.49 11.67 6.84
CA MET A 141 3.15 12.03 6.34
C MET A 141 2.08 12.09 7.43
N SER A 142 2.26 11.36 8.52
CA SER A 142 1.31 11.30 9.63
C SER A 142 0.81 12.69 10.11
N PRO A 143 1.68 13.67 10.42
CA PRO A 143 1.22 15.00 10.85
C PRO A 143 0.49 15.79 9.76
N VAL A 144 0.75 15.53 8.48
CA VAL A 144 0.06 16.18 7.36
C VAL A 144 -1.38 15.67 7.28
N LEU A 145 -1.56 14.37 7.45
CA LEU A 145 -2.88 13.74 7.46
C LEU A 145 -3.70 14.12 8.69
N ASP A 146 -3.08 14.21 9.88
CA ASP A 146 -3.74 14.72 11.09
C ASP A 146 -4.32 16.13 10.87
N ARG A 147 -3.50 17.06 10.35
CA ARG A 147 -3.95 18.44 10.05
C ARG A 147 -5.05 18.47 9.00
N THR A 148 -5.00 17.56 8.03
CA THR A 148 -6.00 17.47 6.96
C THR A 148 -7.33 16.97 7.51
N MET A 149 -7.30 15.94 8.37
CA MET A 149 -8.48 15.43 9.07
C MET A 149 -9.12 16.52 9.94
N GLU A 150 -8.33 17.27 10.70
CA GLU A 150 -8.83 18.37 11.53
C GLU A 150 -9.47 19.47 10.70
N LYS A 151 -8.85 19.89 9.58
CA LYS A 151 -9.41 20.89 8.67
C LYS A 151 -10.74 20.44 8.06
N ILE A 152 -10.82 19.19 7.61
CA ILE A 152 -12.03 18.64 6.99
C ILE A 152 -13.14 18.51 8.02
N SER A 153 -12.82 17.97 9.20
CA SER A 153 -13.76 17.82 10.32
C SER A 153 -14.28 19.18 10.79
N ALA A 154 -13.42 20.18 10.93
CA ALA A 154 -13.81 21.54 11.32
C ALA A 154 -14.67 22.25 10.27
N ARG A 155 -14.42 22.04 8.98
CA ARG A 155 -15.19 22.65 7.89
C ARG A 155 -16.57 22.01 7.69
N MET A 156 -16.66 20.68 7.82
CA MET A 156 -17.91 19.95 7.57
C MET A 156 -18.74 19.72 8.84
N GLY A 157 -18.19 20.02 10.03
CA GLY A 157 -18.84 19.72 11.31
C GLY A 157 -19.00 18.22 11.57
N TRP A 158 -18.23 17.38 10.87
CA TRP A 158 -18.37 15.92 10.91
C TRP A 158 -17.61 15.31 12.08
N SER A 159 -18.12 14.17 12.56
CA SER A 159 -17.42 13.33 13.52
C SER A 159 -16.05 12.89 12.96
N LYS A 160 -15.08 12.64 13.86
CA LYS A 160 -13.75 12.16 13.47
C LYS A 160 -13.81 10.82 12.71
N GLN A 161 -14.76 9.95 13.06
CA GLN A 161 -14.95 8.66 12.40
C GLN A 161 -15.48 8.81 10.98
N THR A 162 -16.50 9.65 10.78
CA THR A 162 -17.06 9.93 9.44
C THR A 162 -16.02 10.59 8.55
N THR A 163 -15.23 11.52 9.10
CA THR A 163 -14.14 12.18 8.37
C THR A 163 -13.05 11.20 7.93
N ALA A 164 -12.64 10.28 8.81
CA ALA A 164 -11.68 9.24 8.48
C ALA A 164 -12.20 8.32 7.35
N GLY A 165 -13.47 7.90 7.42
CA GLY A 165 -14.11 7.09 6.39
C GLY A 165 -14.19 7.81 5.04
N ALA A 166 -14.55 9.09 5.04
CA ALA A 166 -14.62 9.90 3.82
C ALA A 166 -13.23 10.06 3.17
N ILE A 167 -12.18 10.31 3.96
CA ILE A 167 -10.82 10.39 3.44
C ILE A 167 -10.35 9.04 2.92
N LEU A 168 -10.66 7.94 3.61
CA LEU A 168 -10.36 6.59 3.14
C LEU A 168 -11.00 6.30 1.78
N LEU A 169 -12.27 6.65 1.60
CA LEU A 169 -12.97 6.52 0.34
C LEU A 169 -12.33 7.39 -0.75
N GLY A 170 -11.97 8.63 -0.42
CA GLY A 170 -11.24 9.53 -1.32
C GLY A 170 -9.89 8.99 -1.75
N ILE A 171 -9.07 8.47 -0.82
CA ILE A 171 -7.79 7.83 -1.11
C ILE A 171 -7.98 6.62 -2.02
N SER A 172 -9.02 5.82 -1.78
CA SER A 172 -9.32 4.63 -2.59
C SER A 172 -9.72 5.02 -4.02
N ALA A 173 -10.59 6.03 -4.16
CA ALA A 173 -11.00 6.56 -5.46
C ALA A 173 -9.81 7.16 -6.23
N LEU A 174 -8.98 7.98 -5.56
CA LEU A 174 -7.75 8.53 -6.14
C LEU A 174 -6.78 7.42 -6.54
N GLY A 175 -6.62 6.39 -5.70
CA GLY A 175 -5.80 5.22 -6.01
C GLY A 175 -6.26 4.51 -7.28
N ALA A 176 -7.57 4.32 -7.45
CA ALA A 176 -8.14 3.73 -8.66
C ALA A 176 -7.91 4.60 -9.91
N ILE A 177 -8.06 5.93 -9.79
CA ILE A 177 -7.79 6.86 -10.90
C ILE A 177 -6.31 6.81 -11.30
N VAL A 178 -5.40 6.91 -10.33
CA VAL A 178 -3.96 6.84 -10.58
C VAL A 178 -3.57 5.50 -11.20
N TRP A 179 -4.19 4.40 -10.76
CA TRP A 179 -4.00 3.08 -11.37
C TRP A 179 -4.45 3.02 -12.83
N MET A 180 -5.65 3.50 -13.14
CA MET A 180 -6.15 3.58 -14.52
C MET A 180 -5.24 4.44 -15.39
N LEU A 181 -4.83 5.61 -14.91
CA LEU A 181 -3.90 6.49 -15.61
C LEU A 181 -2.54 5.82 -15.84
N GLY A 182 -2.02 5.10 -14.84
CA GLY A 182 -0.77 4.35 -14.96
C GLY A 182 -0.82 3.28 -16.04
N VAL A 183 -1.92 2.52 -16.13
CA VAL A 183 -2.13 1.53 -17.18
C VAL A 183 -2.30 2.18 -18.56
N LEU A 184 -3.05 3.29 -18.64
CA LEU A 184 -3.24 4.04 -19.88
C LEU A 184 -1.91 4.59 -20.42
N VAL A 185 -1.11 5.22 -19.56
CA VAL A 185 0.22 5.75 -19.92
C VAL A 185 1.19 4.63 -20.30
N ALA A 186 1.18 3.51 -19.55
CA ALA A 186 2.00 2.35 -19.90
C ALA A 186 1.62 1.76 -21.27
N GLY A 187 0.32 1.67 -21.57
CA GLY A 187 -0.19 1.19 -22.85
C GLY A 187 0.17 2.12 -24.02
N SER A 188 -0.02 3.44 -23.84
CA SER A 188 0.32 4.43 -24.88
C SER A 188 1.82 4.46 -25.18
N LEU A 189 2.67 4.38 -24.15
CA LEU A 189 4.12 4.29 -24.30
C LEU A 189 4.58 2.99 -24.98
N ALA A 190 3.86 1.88 -24.76
CA ALA A 190 4.14 0.60 -25.41
C ALA A 190 3.62 0.55 -26.86
N ARG A 191 2.78 1.49 -27.29
CA ARG A 191 2.07 1.49 -28.58
C ARG A 191 1.21 0.23 -28.80
N VAL A 192 0.67 -0.34 -27.73
CA VAL A 192 -0.16 -1.54 -27.78
C VAL A 192 -1.61 -1.16 -27.49
N SER A 193 -2.57 -1.79 -28.19
CA SER A 193 -3.99 -1.65 -27.86
C SER A 193 -4.24 -2.11 -26.42
N ILE A 194 -4.91 -1.25 -25.66
CA ILE A 194 -5.29 -1.52 -24.27
C ILE A 194 -6.47 -2.51 -24.22
N TRP A 195 -7.17 -2.66 -25.34
CA TRP A 195 -8.32 -3.53 -25.58
C TRP A 195 -7.96 -4.71 -26.46
#